data_AF-A0A0B1TT02-F1
#
_entry.id   AF-A0A0B1TT02-F1
#
_cell.length_a   1.000
_cell.length_b   1.000
_cell.length_c   1.000
_cell.angle_alpha   90.00
_cell.angle_beta   90.00
_cell.angle_gamma   90.00
#
_symmetry.space_group_name_H-M   'P 1'
#
loop_
_entity.id
_entity.type
_entity.pdbx_description
1 polymer ?
#
loop_
_entity_poly.entity_id
_entity_poly.type
_entity_poly.pdbx_seq_one_letter_code
_entity_poly.pdbx_strand_id
1 'polypeptide(L)'
;LYSYLCFFQENPSVAAEANHVKARRALEKYLHYYERFENHNKSLKLEQQFRDKIQKKIEAKVNDHDGTWIDWQYLHNAATLLTKCRYTLQYTYPFAYFMENGARKQLVRINRNFALKIAFPAWLH
;
A
#
# COMPACT_ATOMS: atom_id res chain seq x y z
N LEU A 1 -41.73 3.74 -14.40
CA LEU A 1 -41.66 2.77 -13.29
C LEU A 1 -42.20 1.39 -13.69
N TYR A 2 -43.46 1.26 -14.12
CA TYR A 2 -44.02 -0.02 -14.58
C TYR A 2 -43.33 -0.63 -15.82
N SER A 3 -42.92 0.21 -16.80
CA SER A 3 -42.16 -0.26 -17.98
C SER A 3 -40.75 -0.78 -17.66
N TYR A 4 -40.10 -0.26 -16.61
CA TYR A 4 -38.77 -0.73 -16.17
C TYR A 4 -38.87 -2.08 -15.42
N LEU A 5 -39.92 -2.26 -14.61
CA LEU A 5 -40.20 -3.54 -13.95
C LEU A 5 -40.57 -4.64 -14.96
N CYS A 6 -41.31 -4.30 -16.02
CA CYS A 6 -41.69 -5.21 -17.10
C CYS A 6 -40.48 -5.75 -17.89
N PHE A 7 -39.50 -4.89 -18.22
CA PHE A 7 -38.29 -5.29 -18.95
C PHE A 7 -37.39 -6.24 -18.13
N PHE A 8 -37.37 -6.09 -16.81
CA PHE A 8 -36.64 -6.98 -15.89
C PHE A 8 -37.34 -8.34 -15.69
N GLN A 9 -38.68 -8.38 -15.74
CA GLN A 9 -39.44 -9.63 -15.71
C GLN A 9 -39.32 -10.42 -17.03
N GLU A 10 -39.17 -9.75 -18.17
CA GLU A 10 -39.05 -10.40 -19.49
C GLU A 10 -37.67 -11.00 -19.77
N ASN A 11 -36.61 -10.60 -19.06
CA ASN A 11 -35.23 -11.07 -19.33
C ASN A 11 -34.41 -11.32 -18.04
N PRO A 12 -34.74 -12.36 -17.24
CA PRO A 12 -33.98 -12.74 -16.05
C PRO A 12 -32.49 -13.05 -16.33
N SER A 13 -32.14 -13.44 -17.56
CA SER A 13 -30.75 -13.64 -17.99
C SER A 13 -29.93 -12.34 -18.00
N VAL A 14 -30.54 -11.20 -18.35
CA VAL A 14 -29.88 -9.88 -18.38
C VAL A 14 -29.63 -9.38 -16.96
N ALA A 15 -30.55 -9.64 -16.02
CA ALA A 15 -30.36 -9.33 -14.61
C ALA A 15 -29.26 -10.20 -13.97
N ALA A 16 -29.22 -11.49 -14.31
CA ALA A 16 -28.16 -12.41 -13.88
C ALA A 16 -26.78 -11.98 -14.42
N GLU A 17 -26.70 -11.59 -15.70
CA GLU A 17 -25.48 -11.08 -16.32
C GLU A 17 -25.01 -9.77 -15.67
N ALA A 18 -25.94 -8.83 -15.42
CA ALA A 18 -25.62 -7.59 -14.71
C ALA A 18 -25.07 -7.83 -13.29
N ASN A 19 -25.63 -8.81 -12.58
CA ASN A 19 -25.13 -9.23 -11.26
C ASN A 19 -23.73 -9.86 -11.36
N HIS A 20 -23.49 -10.72 -12.35
CA HIS A 20 -22.16 -11.30 -12.62
C HIS A 20 -21.11 -10.21 -12.88
N VAL A 21 -21.42 -9.24 -13.74
CA VAL A 21 -20.54 -8.11 -14.05
C VAL A 21 -20.27 -7.26 -12.80
N LYS A 22 -21.28 -7.01 -11.97
CA LYS A 22 -21.12 -6.26 -10.70
C LYS A 22 -20.22 -7.00 -9.72
N ALA A 23 -20.42 -8.30 -9.55
CA ALA A 23 -19.58 -9.15 -8.70
C ALA A 23 -18.12 -9.15 -9.18
N ARG A 24 -17.90 -9.30 -10.49
CA ARG A 24 -16.56 -9.26 -11.09
C ARG A 24 -15.85 -7.94 -10.82
N ARG A 25 -16.52 -6.81 -11.08
CA ARG A 25 -15.96 -5.47 -10.81
C ARG A 25 -15.64 -5.24 -9.33
N ALA A 26 -16.46 -5.76 -8.42
CA ALA A 26 -16.21 -5.67 -6.99
C ALA A 26 -14.95 -6.46 -6.57
N LEU A 27 -14.77 -7.65 -7.14
CA LEU A 27 -13.59 -8.48 -6.92
C LEU A 27 -12.32 -7.85 -7.50
N GLU A 28 -12.37 -7.37 -8.75
CA GLU A 28 -11.26 -6.65 -9.39
C GLU A 28 -10.83 -5.44 -8.55
N LYS A 29 -11.80 -4.68 -8.03
CA LYS A 29 -11.53 -3.57 -7.10
C LYS A 29 -10.84 -4.08 -5.82
N TYR A 30 -11.34 -5.14 -5.20
CA TYR A 30 -10.73 -5.69 -3.99
C TYR A 30 -9.27 -6.11 -4.21
N LEU A 31 -9.02 -6.91 -5.24
CA LEU A 31 -7.68 -7.39 -5.60
C LEU A 31 -6.70 -6.23 -5.83
N HIS A 32 -7.14 -5.18 -6.53
CA HIS A 32 -6.32 -3.99 -6.77
C HIS A 32 -5.78 -3.35 -5.48
N TYR A 33 -6.62 -3.20 -4.45
CA TYR A 33 -6.20 -2.59 -3.17
C TYR A 33 -5.44 -3.59 -2.29
N TYR A 34 -5.87 -4.86 -2.29
CA TYR A 34 -5.27 -5.92 -1.50
C TYR A 34 -3.82 -6.21 -1.92
N GLU A 35 -3.55 -6.39 -3.21
CA GLU A 35 -2.18 -6.64 -3.70
C GLU A 35 -1.20 -5.55 -3.30
N ARG A 36 -1.64 -4.29 -3.31
CA ARG A 36 -0.81 -3.15 -2.92
C ARG A 36 -0.56 -3.13 -1.42
N PHE A 37 -1.59 -3.36 -0.61
CA PHE A 37 -1.44 -3.53 0.83
C PHE A 37 -0.43 -4.65 1.14
N GLU A 38 -0.60 -5.82 0.52
CA GLU A 38 0.28 -6.97 0.70
C GLU A 38 1.72 -6.70 0.26
N ASN A 39 1.92 -5.96 -0.84
CA ASN A 39 3.26 -5.57 -1.28
C ASN A 39 3.96 -4.66 -0.25
N HIS A 40 3.23 -3.72 0.35
CA HIS A 40 3.79 -2.90 1.44
C HIS A 40 4.06 -3.72 2.70
N ASN A 41 3.18 -4.66 3.05
CA ASN A 41 3.36 -5.58 4.17
C ASN A 41 4.62 -6.45 4.00
N LYS A 42 4.83 -7.02 2.81
CA LYS A 42 6.06 -7.76 2.47
C LYS A 42 7.30 -6.88 2.58
N SER A 43 7.24 -5.66 2.04
CA SER A 43 8.37 -4.74 2.10
C SER A 43 8.68 -4.27 3.53
N LEU A 44 7.67 -4.15 4.40
CA LEU A 44 7.84 -3.85 5.83
C LEU A 44 8.67 -4.94 6.55
N LYS A 45 8.46 -6.22 6.19
CA LYS A 45 9.26 -7.34 6.73
C LYS A 45 10.73 -7.25 6.31
N LEU A 46 11.00 -6.86 5.06
CA LEU A 46 12.37 -6.65 4.57
C LEU A 46 13.04 -5.47 5.26
N GLU A 47 12.29 -4.42 5.57
CA GLU A 47 12.82 -3.26 6.30
C GLU A 47 13.22 -3.58 7.74
N GLN A 48 12.54 -4.52 8.40
CA GLN A 48 12.99 -4.98 9.71
C GLN A 48 14.38 -5.64 9.61
N GLN A 49 14.60 -6.50 8.62
CA GLN A 49 15.92 -7.09 8.38
C GLN A 49 16.97 -6.03 8.02
N PHE A 50 16.58 -4.99 7.29
CA PHE A 50 17.46 -3.87 6.95
C PHE A 50 17.88 -3.05 8.18
N ARG A 51 16.96 -2.81 9.11
CA ARG A 51 17.27 -2.16 10.39
C ARG A 51 18.29 -2.97 11.20
N ASP A 52 18.11 -4.29 11.27
CA ASP A 52 19.06 -5.18 11.97
C ASP A 52 20.46 -5.14 11.31
N LYS A 53 20.52 -5.07 9.98
CA LYS A 53 21.79 -4.89 9.24
C LYS A 53 22.44 -3.54 9.52
N ILE A 54 21.65 -2.47 9.61
CA ILE A 54 22.17 -1.14 9.98
C ILE A 54 22.73 -1.20 11.40
N GLN A 55 22.01 -1.78 12.34
CA GLN A 55 22.45 -1.88 13.73
C GLN A 55 23.81 -2.61 13.84
N LYS A 56 23.95 -3.77 13.18
CA LYS A 56 25.22 -4.50 13.12
C LYS A 56 26.35 -3.69 12.49
N LYS A 57 26.04 -2.90 11.46
CA LYS A 57 27.02 -2.03 10.79
C LYS A 57 27.48 -0.89 11.71
N ILE A 58 26.56 -0.32 12.48
CA ILE A 58 26.89 0.70 13.50
C ILE A 58 27.78 0.09 14.57
N GLU A 59 27.43 -1.08 15.09
CA GLU A 59 28.24 -1.80 16.09
C GLU A 59 29.65 -2.10 15.59
N ALA A 60 29.80 -2.58 14.36
CA ALA A 60 31.11 -2.81 13.75
C ALA A 60 31.94 -1.52 13.66
N LYS A 61 31.34 -0.41 13.22
CA LYS A 61 32.01 0.90 13.12
C LYS A 61 32.50 1.41 14.48
N VAL A 62 31.67 1.27 15.51
CA VAL A 62 32.03 1.68 16.87
C VAL A 62 33.14 0.78 17.44
N ASN A 63 33.08 -0.53 17.18
CA ASN A 63 34.12 -1.48 17.62
C ASN A 63 35.47 -1.26 16.92
N ASP A 64 35.44 -0.83 15.65
CA ASP A 64 36.64 -0.47 14.88
C ASP A 64 37.20 0.92 15.26
N HIS A 65 36.65 1.57 16.29
CA HIS A 65 36.98 2.94 16.72
C HIS A 65 36.77 4.02 15.63
N ASP A 66 35.95 3.73 14.62
CA ASP A 66 35.57 4.65 13.55
C ASP A 66 34.34 5.48 13.99
N GLY A 67 34.55 6.32 15.01
CA GLY A 67 33.52 7.17 15.61
C GLY A 67 32.72 6.52 16.74
N THR A 68 31.77 7.28 17.27
CA THR A 68 30.92 6.90 18.39
C THR A 68 29.52 6.52 17.92
N TRP A 69 28.73 5.88 18.79
CA TRP A 69 27.35 5.50 18.47
C TRP A 69 26.48 6.69 18.01
N ILE A 70 26.73 7.89 18.58
CA ILE A 70 26.00 9.13 18.27
C ILE A 70 26.23 9.55 16.81
N ASP A 71 27.46 9.39 16.32
CA ASP A 71 27.83 9.78 14.96
C ASP A 71 27.05 8.98 13.91
N TRP A 72 26.61 7.77 14.25
CA TRP A 72 25.88 6.87 13.36
C TRP A 72 24.37 6.80 13.61
N GLN A 73 23.87 7.45 14.66
CA GLN A 73 22.46 7.39 15.07
C GLN A 73 21.49 7.82 13.95
N TYR A 74 21.92 8.73 13.07
CA TYR A 74 21.11 9.19 11.94
C TYR A 74 20.72 8.05 10.97
N LEU A 75 21.57 7.02 10.80
CA LEU A 75 21.29 5.87 9.95
C LEU A 75 20.14 5.04 10.53
N HIS A 76 20.18 4.77 11.84
CA HIS A 76 19.11 4.08 12.54
C HIS A 76 17.80 4.89 12.51
N ASN A 77 17.88 6.21 12.70
CA ASN A 77 16.73 7.10 12.63
C ASN A 77 16.10 7.12 11.23
N ALA A 78 16.91 7.18 10.18
CA ALA A 78 16.44 7.15 8.79
C ALA A 78 15.74 5.82 8.46
N ALA A 79 16.33 4.69 8.84
CA ALA A 79 15.71 3.37 8.70
C ALA A 79 14.42 3.26 9.53
N THR A 80 14.40 3.90 10.70
CA THR A 80 13.21 3.92 11.54
C THR A 80 12.08 4.70 10.87
N LEU A 81 12.38 5.88 10.34
CA LEU A 81 11.45 6.74 9.62
C LEU A 81 10.88 6.07 8.38
N LEU A 82 11.74 5.40 7.59
CA LEU A 82 11.32 4.70 6.37
C LEU A 82 10.21 3.67 6.65
N THR A 83 10.37 2.85 7.69
CA THR A 83 9.35 1.87 8.10
C THR A 83 8.08 2.50 8.63
N LYS A 84 8.17 3.64 9.35
CA LYS A 84 6.97 4.38 9.76
C LYS A 84 6.21 4.87 8.52
N CYS A 85 6.92 5.44 7.55
CA CYS A 85 6.32 5.89 6.29
C CYS A 85 5.65 4.72 5.55
N ARG A 86 6.30 3.55 5.47
CA ARG A 86 5.73 2.37 4.81
C ARG A 86 4.52 1.81 5.53
N TYR A 87 4.57 1.72 6.86
CA TYR A 87 3.43 1.35 7.69
C TYR A 87 2.25 2.29 7.44
N THR A 88 2.46 3.61 7.47
CA THR A 88 1.38 4.56 7.18
C THR A 88 0.85 4.38 5.75
N LEU A 89 1.74 4.21 4.76
CA LEU A 89 1.37 4.06 3.36
C LEU A 89 0.52 2.80 3.10
N GLN A 90 0.80 1.69 3.78
CA GLN A 90 0.02 0.45 3.61
C GLN A 90 -1.46 0.64 3.99
N TYR A 91 -1.74 1.36 5.08
CA TYR A 91 -3.12 1.56 5.56
C TYR A 91 -3.90 2.59 4.72
N THR A 92 -3.22 3.34 3.86
CA THR A 92 -3.91 4.21 2.89
C THR A 92 -4.69 3.42 1.84
N TYR A 93 -4.37 2.13 1.59
CA TYR A 93 -5.08 1.28 0.62
C TYR A 93 -6.43 0.78 1.15
N PRO A 94 -6.52 0.15 2.35
CA PRO A 94 -7.79 -0.14 2.98
C PRO A 94 -8.68 1.10 3.12
N PHE A 95 -8.11 2.22 3.57
CA PHE A 95 -8.84 3.49 3.68
C PHE A 95 -9.45 3.94 2.33
N ALA A 96 -8.68 3.81 1.24
CA ALA A 96 -9.12 4.20 -0.08
C ALA A 96 -10.10 3.24 -0.76
N TYR A 97 -10.12 1.97 -0.33
CA TYR A 97 -11.11 1.00 -0.79
C TYR A 97 -12.53 1.43 -0.41
N PHE A 98 -12.71 1.94 0.82
CA PHE A 98 -13.99 2.40 1.36
C PHE A 98 -14.36 3.83 0.96
N MET A 99 -13.42 4.64 0.44
CA MET A 99 -13.73 5.98 -0.04
C MET A 99 -14.56 5.98 -1.33
N GLU A 100 -15.61 6.81 -1.33
CA GLU A 100 -16.38 7.16 -2.52
C GLU A 100 -15.52 7.90 -3.55
N ASN A 101 -15.89 7.76 -4.83
CA ASN A 101 -15.19 8.45 -5.91
C ASN A 101 -15.52 9.95 -5.87
N GLY A 102 -14.53 10.78 -5.56
CA GLY A 102 -14.64 12.23 -5.52
C GLY A 102 -13.28 12.92 -5.40
N ALA A 103 -13.26 14.26 -5.35
CA ALA A 103 -12.03 15.05 -5.29
C ALA A 103 -11.09 14.65 -4.13
N ARG A 104 -11.65 14.24 -2.99
CA ARG A 104 -10.88 13.74 -1.83
C ARG A 104 -10.10 12.47 -2.15
N LYS A 105 -10.69 11.53 -2.90
CA LYS A 105 -10.00 10.30 -3.34
C LYS A 105 -8.87 10.61 -4.32
N GLN A 106 -9.01 11.66 -5.13
CA GLN A 106 -7.97 12.13 -6.04
C GLN A 106 -6.75 12.68 -5.29
N LEU A 107 -6.98 13.48 -4.25
CA LEU A 107 -5.91 14.01 -3.41
C LEU A 107 -5.14 12.90 -2.70
N VAL A 108 -5.84 11.93 -2.10
CA VAL A 108 -5.16 10.78 -1.48
C VAL A 108 -4.43 9.94 -2.53
N ARG A 109 -4.97 9.80 -3.75
CA ARG A 109 -4.27 9.12 -4.87
C ARG A 109 -2.96 9.81 -5.24
N ILE A 110 -2.96 11.13 -5.39
CA ILE A 110 -1.77 11.92 -5.74
C ILE A 110 -0.72 11.81 -4.63
N ASN A 111 -1.14 11.99 -3.36
CA ASN A 111 -0.24 11.92 -2.22
C ASN A 111 0.40 10.52 -2.07
N ARG A 112 -0.38 9.45 -2.32
CA ARG A 112 0.14 8.07 -2.36
C ARG A 112 1.13 7.82 -3.49
N ASN A 113 0.87 8.34 -4.69
CA ASN A 113 1.75 8.14 -5.86
C ASN A 113 3.12 8.80 -5.66
N PHE A 114 3.16 9.93 -4.94
CA PHE A 114 4.41 10.58 -4.58
C PHE A 114 5.22 9.72 -3.59
N ALA A 115 4.57 9.19 -2.54
CA ALA A 115 5.21 8.32 -1.56
C ALA A 115 5.68 6.97 -2.15
N LEU A 116 4.92 6.40 -3.10
CA LEU A 116 5.32 5.19 -3.83
C LEU A 116 6.61 5.41 -4.61
N LYS A 117 6.75 6.50 -5.38
CA LYS A 117 7.96 6.73 -6.18
C LYS A 117 9.24 6.88 -5.35
N ILE A 118 9.11 7.28 -4.09
CA ILE A 118 10.25 7.41 -3.16
C ILE A 118 10.54 6.06 -2.46
N ALA A 119 9.52 5.25 -2.18
CA ALA A 119 9.66 4.01 -1.39
C ALA A 119 9.81 2.71 -2.21
N PHE A 120 9.55 2.74 -3.53
CA PHE A 120 9.59 1.59 -4.45
C PHE A 120 10.82 1.41 -5.36
N PRO A 121 11.80 2.33 -5.51
CA PRO A 121 12.85 2.11 -6.51
C PRO A 121 13.79 0.94 -6.21
N ALA A 122 13.75 0.34 -5.01
CA ALA A 122 14.75 -0.64 -4.58
C ALA A 122 14.36 -2.13 -4.74
N TRP A 123 13.11 -2.48 -5.09
CA TRP A 123 12.65 -3.89 -5.00
C TRP A 123 11.69 -4.32 -6.10
N LEU A 124 11.84 -3.76 -7.31
CA LEU A 124 11.19 -4.25 -8.53
C LEU A 124 12.22 -4.90 -9.46
N HIS A 125 13.01 -5.84 -8.92
CA HIS A 125 13.81 -6.83 -9.65
C HIS A 125 13.77 -8.15 -8.88
#